data_AF-A0A9P4K0D3-F1
#
_entry.id   AF-A0A9P4K0D3-F1
#
_cell.length_a   1.000
_cell.length_b   1.000
_cell.length_c   1.000
_cell.angle_alpha   90.00
_cell.angle_beta   90.00
_cell.angle_gamma   90.00
#
_symmetry.space_group_name_H-M   'P 1'
#
loop_
_entity.id
_entity.type
_entity.pdbx_description
1 polymer ?
#
loop_
_entity_poly.entity_id
_entity_poly.type
_entity_poly.pdbx_seq_one_letter_code
_entity_poly.pdbx_strand_id
1 'polypeptide(L)'
;MHVLSSILGALVRRRNRSSSYIDSMKSIIALHDETINVWSHLVATIVFSTNTIWCTPTYNTLRSITRLRVDCVAKKAFTIFIFQTAATLCFACSTLYHIFANHPQARWWQRLDHFGIVALFWASTILFILFFFDYKQYLQQVYTALVTASAILSLACLRGSPLHRPESQWDRIATHIVFGGIATLPAAHCSTFSTH
;
A
#
# COMPACT_ATOMS: atom_id res chain seq x y z
N MET A 1 2.39 36.23 -10.89
CA MET A 1 1.53 35.50 -11.84
C MET A 1 2.31 34.69 -12.87
N HIS A 2 3.33 35.24 -13.55
CA HIS A 2 4.14 34.51 -14.54
C HIS A 2 4.87 33.24 -14.03
N VAL A 3 5.40 33.25 -12.81
CA VAL A 3 6.09 32.08 -12.24
C VAL A 3 5.11 30.93 -12.01
N LEU A 4 3.92 31.22 -11.50
CA LEU A 4 2.89 30.22 -11.23
C LEU A 4 2.37 29.59 -12.55
N SER A 5 2.14 30.40 -13.58
CA SER A 5 1.74 29.89 -14.89
C SER A 5 2.83 29.02 -15.54
N SER A 6 4.10 29.35 -15.35
CA SER A 6 5.22 28.53 -15.85
C SER A 6 5.33 27.20 -15.12
N ILE A 7 5.15 27.20 -13.79
CA ILE A 7 5.14 25.97 -12.98
C ILE A 7 3.95 25.08 -13.37
N LEU A 8 2.75 25.65 -13.45
CA LEU A 8 1.56 24.92 -13.89
C LEU A 8 1.72 24.36 -15.30
N GLY A 9 2.28 25.14 -16.22
CA GLY A 9 2.59 24.68 -17.58
C GLY A 9 3.59 23.52 -17.61
N ALA A 10 4.58 23.51 -16.70
CA ALA A 10 5.52 22.40 -16.56
C ALA A 10 4.86 21.16 -15.95
N LEU A 11 3.98 21.32 -14.95
CA LEU A 11 3.23 20.22 -14.33
C LEU A 11 2.14 19.63 -15.23
N VAL A 12 1.72 20.31 -16.31
CA VAL A 12 0.78 19.74 -17.30
C VAL A 12 1.51 19.08 -18.47
N ARG A 13 2.83 19.31 -18.60
CA ARG A 13 3.62 18.76 -19.70
C ARG A 13 3.82 17.26 -19.52
N ARG A 14 3.26 16.48 -20.45
CA ARG A 14 3.48 15.03 -20.52
C ARG A 14 4.95 14.70 -20.74
N ARG A 15 5.45 13.77 -19.93
CA ARG A 15 6.81 13.24 -20.07
C ARG A 15 6.96 12.37 -21.32
N ASN A 16 8.07 12.55 -22.05
CA ASN A 16 8.37 11.73 -23.23
C ASN A 16 8.71 10.28 -22.82
N ARG A 17 8.39 9.34 -23.71
CA ARG A 17 8.75 7.93 -23.57
C ARG A 17 10.27 7.78 -23.51
N SER A 18 10.77 7.03 -22.53
CA SER A 18 12.20 6.75 -22.38
C SER A 18 12.41 5.25 -22.22
N SER A 19 13.37 4.67 -22.94
CA SER A 19 13.77 3.27 -22.77
C SER A 19 14.92 3.09 -21.77
N SER A 20 15.30 4.15 -21.07
CA SER A 20 16.41 4.19 -20.13
C SER A 20 15.89 4.40 -18.70
N TYR A 21 16.19 3.45 -17.82
CA TYR A 21 15.88 3.55 -16.39
C TYR A 21 16.59 4.74 -15.74
N ILE A 22 17.84 5.01 -16.11
CA ILE A 22 18.62 6.12 -15.56
C ILE A 22 17.99 7.46 -15.94
N ASP A 23 17.58 7.63 -17.19
CA ASP A 23 16.94 8.88 -17.62
C ASP A 23 15.56 9.08 -16.99
N SER A 24 14.86 7.98 -16.74
CA SER A 24 13.60 8.00 -15.99
C SER A 24 13.81 8.41 -14.52
N MET A 25 14.88 7.94 -13.87
CA MET A 25 15.25 8.37 -12.51
C MET A 25 15.71 9.82 -12.45
N LYS A 26 16.46 10.30 -13.44
CA LYS A 26 16.84 11.72 -13.54
C LYS A 26 15.63 12.64 -13.67
N SER A 27 14.47 12.13 -14.12
CA SER A 27 13.27 12.97 -14.23
C SER A 27 12.65 13.33 -12.89
N ILE A 28 13.04 12.70 -11.77
CA ILE A 28 12.53 13.01 -10.42
C ILE A 28 12.74 14.50 -10.06
N ILE A 29 13.86 15.07 -10.50
CA ILE A 29 14.21 16.47 -10.27
C ILE A 29 13.62 17.43 -11.32
N ALA A 30 12.93 16.92 -12.34
CA ALA A 30 12.28 17.69 -13.39
C ALA A 30 10.78 17.86 -13.11
N LEU A 31 10.20 18.97 -13.57
CA LEU A 31 8.75 19.21 -13.51
C LEU A 31 8.05 18.58 -14.72
N HIS A 32 7.07 17.73 -14.46
CA HIS A 32 6.22 17.05 -15.44
C HIS A 32 4.88 16.63 -14.78
N ASP A 33 4.00 16.05 -15.59
CA ASP A 33 2.67 15.54 -15.24
C ASP A 33 2.61 14.54 -14.08
N GLU A 34 3.72 13.85 -13.82
CA GLU A 34 3.83 12.84 -12.74
C GLU A 34 4.63 13.34 -11.53
N THR A 35 5.12 14.58 -11.52
CA THR A 35 6.00 15.07 -10.43
C THR A 35 5.31 15.03 -9.07
N ILE A 36 4.04 15.46 -8.98
CA ILE A 36 3.29 15.45 -7.71
C ILE A 36 3.13 14.02 -7.20
N ASN A 37 2.81 13.07 -8.09
CA ASN A 37 2.65 11.66 -7.73
C ASN A 37 3.99 11.04 -7.28
N VAL A 38 5.09 11.33 -7.97
CA VAL A 38 6.42 10.86 -7.55
C VAL A 38 6.77 11.39 -6.15
N TRP A 39 6.66 12.69 -5.92
CA TRP A 39 7.09 13.29 -4.66
C TRP A 39 6.17 12.95 -3.48
N SER A 40 4.85 12.87 -3.66
CA SER A 40 3.93 12.50 -2.59
C SER A 40 4.20 11.08 -2.08
N HIS A 41 4.37 10.11 -2.99
CA HIS A 41 4.67 8.72 -2.64
C HIS A 41 6.12 8.54 -2.16
N LEU A 42 7.08 9.29 -2.69
CA LEU A 42 8.48 9.24 -2.24
C LEU A 42 8.62 9.74 -0.80
N VAL A 43 7.98 10.86 -0.45
CA VAL A 43 7.97 11.37 0.93
C VAL A 43 7.34 10.35 1.87
N ALA A 44 6.19 9.77 1.50
CA ALA A 44 5.57 8.70 2.28
C ALA A 44 6.52 7.50 2.45
N THR A 45 7.19 7.06 1.38
CA THR A 45 8.17 5.97 1.43
C THR A 45 9.28 6.24 2.45
N ILE A 46 9.82 7.45 2.48
CA ILE A 46 10.88 7.86 3.42
C ILE A 46 10.37 7.85 4.86
N VAL A 47 9.17 8.39 5.10
CA VAL A 47 8.53 8.41 6.43
C VAL A 47 8.30 6.99 6.94
N PHE A 48 7.69 6.13 6.12
CA PHE A 48 7.39 4.76 6.53
C PHE A 48 8.68 3.90 6.66
N SER A 49 9.70 4.13 5.83
CA SER A 49 11.00 3.45 5.97
C SER A 49 11.68 3.84 7.27
N THR A 50 11.73 5.14 7.59
CA THR A 50 12.33 5.66 8.82
C THR A 50 11.65 5.05 10.04
N ASN A 51 10.32 5.03 10.07
CA ASN A 51 9.56 4.44 11.17
C ASN A 51 9.77 2.92 11.27
N THR A 52 9.88 2.18 10.14
CA THR A 52 10.23 0.75 10.15
C THR A 52 11.59 0.51 10.83
N ILE A 53 12.61 1.27 10.42
CA ILE A 53 13.97 1.15 10.95
C ILE A 53 14.00 1.51 12.44
N TRP A 54 13.34 2.61 12.81
CA TRP A 54 13.27 3.07 14.19
C TRP A 54 12.59 2.07 15.13
N CYS A 55 11.52 1.41 14.68
CA CYS A 55 10.81 0.40 15.47
C CYS A 55 11.51 -0.96 15.52
N THR A 56 12.52 -1.21 14.67
CA THR A 56 13.18 -2.53 14.55
C THR A 56 13.87 -2.99 15.85
N PRO A 57 14.66 -2.16 16.56
CA PRO A 57 15.27 -2.56 17.84
C PRO A 57 14.22 -2.89 18.90
N THR A 58 13.18 -2.06 19.02
CA THR A 58 12.06 -2.29 19.95
C THR A 58 11.34 -3.59 19.64
N TYR A 59 11.06 -3.87 18.36
CA TYR A 59 10.48 -5.14 17.92
C TYR A 59 11.38 -6.33 18.26
N ASN A 60 12.69 -6.24 18.00
CA ASN A 60 13.64 -7.32 18.29
C ASN A 60 13.77 -7.60 19.79
N THR A 61 13.79 -6.56 20.61
CA THR A 61 13.79 -6.65 22.08
C THR A 61 12.49 -7.24 22.61
N LEU A 62 11.33 -6.78 22.12
CA LEU A 62 10.04 -7.38 22.49
C LEU A 62 10.02 -8.85 22.07
N ARG A 63 10.43 -9.19 20.85
CA ARG A 63 10.50 -10.57 20.37
C ARG A 63 11.41 -11.44 21.23
N SER A 64 12.56 -10.94 21.70
CA SER A 64 13.52 -11.71 22.50
C SER A 64 13.01 -11.96 23.93
N ILE A 65 12.45 -10.94 24.59
CA ILE A 65 11.84 -11.05 25.93
C ILE A 65 10.63 -11.97 25.89
N THR A 66 9.83 -11.88 24.82
CA THR A 66 8.52 -12.55 24.75
C THR A 66 8.62 -14.04 24.41
N ARG A 67 9.78 -14.53 23.95
CA ARG A 67 10.07 -15.98 23.90
C ARG A 67 9.86 -16.67 25.26
N LEU A 68 9.75 -15.91 26.35
CA LEU A 68 9.65 -16.43 27.71
C LEU A 68 8.26 -16.42 28.36
N ARG A 69 7.17 -15.78 27.82
CA ARG A 69 5.74 -16.01 28.27
C ARG A 69 4.60 -15.07 27.77
N VAL A 70 4.79 -14.03 26.94
CA VAL A 70 3.70 -13.04 26.65
C VAL A 70 3.27 -12.98 25.18
N ASP A 71 2.69 -14.06 24.66
CA ASP A 71 2.40 -14.24 23.23
C ASP A 71 1.62 -13.09 22.55
N CYS A 72 0.74 -12.39 23.28
CA CYS A 72 -0.11 -11.33 22.71
C CYS A 72 0.66 -10.06 22.32
N VAL A 73 1.64 -9.61 23.12
CA VAL A 73 2.40 -8.38 22.86
C VAL A 73 3.33 -8.57 21.67
N ALA A 74 4.03 -9.71 21.60
CA ALA A 74 4.86 -10.03 20.44
C ALA A 74 4.02 -10.17 19.16
N LYS A 75 2.83 -10.79 19.23
CA LYS A 75 1.91 -10.90 18.08
C LYS A 75 1.48 -9.52 17.56
N LYS A 76 1.12 -8.59 18.45
CA LYS A 76 0.77 -7.21 18.09
C LYS A 76 1.96 -6.45 17.50
N ALA A 77 3.13 -6.50 18.16
CA ALA A 77 4.34 -5.85 17.68
C ALA A 77 4.77 -6.37 16.29
N PHE A 78 4.70 -7.69 16.06
CA PHE A 78 4.97 -8.30 14.77
C PHE A 78 4.00 -7.81 13.68
N THR A 79 2.72 -7.67 14.02
CA THR A 79 1.72 -7.20 13.05
C THR A 79 1.88 -5.73 12.72
N ILE A 80 2.25 -4.89 13.70
CA ILE A 80 2.63 -3.49 13.45
C ILE A 80 3.83 -3.43 12.50
N PHE A 81 4.84 -4.27 12.71
CA PHE A 81 6.00 -4.36 11.83
C PHE A 81 5.63 -4.79 10.40
N ILE A 82 4.74 -5.76 10.24
CA ILE A 82 4.20 -6.17 8.93
C ILE A 82 3.47 -5.00 8.26
N PHE A 83 2.58 -4.32 8.97
CA PHE A 83 1.85 -3.15 8.45
C PHE A 83 2.81 -2.06 7.97
N GLN A 84 3.81 -1.74 8.78
CA GLN A 84 4.79 -0.72 8.48
C GLN A 84 5.65 -1.07 7.25
N THR A 85 6.03 -2.35 7.12
CA THR A 85 6.73 -2.88 5.96
C THR A 85 5.86 -2.86 4.70
N ALA A 86 4.59 -3.26 4.83
CA ALA A 86 3.63 -3.25 3.71
C ALA A 86 3.35 -1.82 3.21
N ALA A 87 3.23 -0.85 4.12
CA ALA A 87 3.10 0.56 3.78
C ALA A 87 4.33 1.07 3.03
N THR A 88 5.53 0.78 3.54
CA THR A 88 6.79 1.14 2.87
C THR A 88 6.85 0.55 1.46
N LEU A 89 6.53 -0.73 1.30
CA LEU A 89 6.52 -1.41 0.01
C LEU A 89 5.49 -0.79 -0.94
N CYS A 90 4.28 -0.50 -0.46
CA CYS A 90 3.21 0.12 -1.24
C CYS A 90 3.65 1.47 -1.81
N PHE A 91 4.12 2.38 -0.96
CA PHE A 91 4.55 3.71 -1.40
C PHE A 91 5.80 3.64 -2.29
N ALA A 92 6.74 2.72 -2.02
CA ALA A 92 7.91 2.52 -2.85
C ALA A 92 7.54 2.01 -4.25
N CYS A 93 6.68 0.99 -4.33
CA CYS A 93 6.18 0.47 -5.61
C CYS A 93 5.45 1.54 -6.42
N SER A 94 4.63 2.35 -5.75
CA SER A 94 3.93 3.47 -6.38
C SER A 94 4.89 4.53 -6.91
N THR A 95 5.88 4.92 -6.10
CA THR A 95 6.95 5.86 -6.51
C THR A 95 7.69 5.34 -7.74
N LEU A 96 8.09 4.06 -7.74
CA LEU A 96 8.79 3.44 -8.87
C LEU A 96 7.89 3.36 -10.11
N TYR A 97 6.59 3.09 -9.96
CA TYR A 97 5.65 3.14 -11.07
C TYR A 97 5.61 4.52 -11.73
N HIS A 98 5.41 5.59 -10.97
CA HIS A 98 5.37 6.95 -11.53
C HIS A 98 6.72 7.37 -12.14
N ILE A 99 7.84 6.95 -11.56
CA ILE A 99 9.17 7.14 -12.16
C ILE A 99 9.29 6.38 -13.49
N PHE A 100 8.81 5.14 -13.58
CA PHE A 100 8.99 4.28 -14.76
C PHE A 100 7.76 4.21 -15.67
N ALA A 101 6.77 5.08 -15.49
CA ALA A 101 5.54 5.12 -16.29
C ALA A 101 5.81 5.37 -17.79
N ASN A 102 6.92 6.04 -18.11
CA ASN A 102 7.36 6.30 -19.49
C ASN A 102 8.26 5.19 -20.07
N HIS A 103 8.52 4.12 -19.32
CA HIS A 103 9.38 3.00 -19.70
C HIS A 103 8.59 1.89 -20.40
N PRO A 104 9.17 1.12 -21.36
CA PRO A 104 8.47 0.00 -22.00
C PRO A 104 7.93 -1.05 -21.01
N GLN A 105 8.58 -1.21 -19.85
CA GLN A 105 8.17 -2.11 -18.76
C GLN A 105 7.16 -1.47 -17.78
N ALA A 106 6.59 -0.29 -18.05
CA ALA A 106 5.63 0.39 -17.16
C ALA A 106 4.49 -0.54 -16.66
N ARG A 107 4.07 -1.51 -17.48
CA ARG A 107 3.05 -2.52 -17.12
C ARG A 107 3.44 -3.37 -15.91
N TRP A 108 4.72 -3.75 -15.81
CA TRP A 108 5.22 -4.53 -14.68
C TRP A 108 5.21 -3.69 -13.41
N TRP A 109 5.66 -2.44 -13.51
CA TRP A 109 5.64 -1.49 -12.39
C TRP A 109 4.23 -1.16 -11.92
N GLN A 110 3.28 -1.01 -12.85
CA GLN A 110 1.87 -0.80 -12.52
C GLN A 110 1.25 -2.00 -11.79
N ARG A 111 1.64 -3.23 -12.14
CA ARG A 111 1.21 -4.43 -11.41
C ARG A 111 1.78 -4.49 -10.00
N LEU A 112 3.04 -4.09 -9.84
CA LEU A 112 3.67 -4.01 -8.51
C LEU A 112 3.01 -2.93 -7.64
N ASP A 113 2.62 -1.80 -8.21
CA ASP A 113 1.87 -0.76 -7.52
C ASP A 113 0.51 -1.29 -7.01
N HIS A 114 -0.27 -1.94 -7.86
CA HIS A 114 -1.52 -2.60 -7.46
C HIS A 114 -1.32 -3.69 -6.40
N PHE A 115 -0.25 -4.48 -6.49
CA PHE A 115 0.11 -5.43 -5.44
C PHE A 115 0.39 -4.73 -4.11
N GLY A 116 1.12 -3.61 -4.14
CA GLY A 116 1.39 -2.77 -2.98
C GLY A 116 0.12 -2.30 -2.28
N ILE A 117 -0.86 -1.79 -3.04
CA ILE A 117 -2.14 -1.31 -2.50
C ILE A 117 -2.88 -2.45 -1.78
N VAL A 118 -2.99 -3.62 -2.42
CA VAL A 118 -3.66 -4.78 -1.81
C VAL A 118 -2.95 -5.25 -0.55
N ALA A 119 -1.61 -5.30 -0.56
CA ALA A 119 -0.80 -5.70 0.59
C ALA A 119 -0.97 -4.73 1.77
N LEU A 120 -1.01 -3.41 1.51
CA LEU A 120 -1.23 -2.39 2.54
C LEU A 120 -2.62 -2.52 3.16
N PHE A 121 -3.66 -2.64 2.34
CA PHE A 121 -5.04 -2.80 2.81
C PHE A 121 -5.19 -4.07 3.65
N TRP A 122 -4.65 -5.20 3.16
CA TRP A 122 -4.63 -6.45 3.91
C TRP A 122 -3.93 -6.29 5.27
N ALA A 123 -2.71 -5.77 5.29
CA ALA A 123 -1.94 -5.63 6.53
C ALA A 123 -2.61 -4.68 7.53
N SER A 124 -3.21 -3.58 7.05
CA SER A 124 -3.96 -2.64 7.91
C SER A 124 -5.19 -3.29 8.56
N THR A 125 -5.87 -4.16 7.82
CA THR A 125 -7.06 -4.87 8.31
C THR A 125 -6.68 -5.95 9.32
N ILE A 126 -5.60 -6.70 9.05
CA ILE A 126 -5.06 -7.68 10.01
C ILE A 126 -4.66 -6.99 11.32
N LEU A 127 -3.99 -5.83 11.23
CA LEU A 127 -3.65 -5.02 12.39
C LEU A 127 -4.92 -4.62 13.18
N PHE A 128 -5.94 -4.09 12.50
CA PHE A 128 -7.22 -3.74 13.13
C PHE A 128 -7.85 -4.94 13.85
N ILE A 129 -7.96 -6.09 13.17
CA ILE A 129 -8.59 -7.29 13.72
C ILE A 129 -7.89 -7.73 15.01
N LEU A 130 -6.56 -7.74 15.04
CA LEU A 130 -5.81 -8.16 16.21
C LEU A 130 -5.92 -7.21 17.41
N PHE A 131 -6.10 -5.91 17.16
CA PHE A 131 -6.25 -4.93 18.22
C PHE A 131 -7.66 -4.90 18.80
N PHE A 132 -8.69 -5.01 17.96
CA PHE A 132 -10.08 -4.84 18.39
C PHE A 132 -10.78 -6.14 18.81
N PHE A 133 -10.36 -7.29 18.30
CA PHE A 133 -10.97 -8.58 18.64
C PHE A 133 -10.07 -9.44 19.55
N ASP A 134 -9.21 -8.83 20.38
CA ASP A 134 -8.19 -9.53 21.20
C ASP A 134 -8.80 -10.70 22.02
N TYR A 135 -9.97 -10.47 22.61
CA TYR A 135 -10.69 -11.45 23.44
C TYR A 135 -11.64 -12.37 22.67
N LYS A 136 -11.86 -12.15 21.36
CA LYS A 136 -12.82 -12.90 20.53
C LYS A 136 -12.09 -13.68 19.44
N GLN A 137 -11.39 -14.74 19.82
CA GLN A 137 -10.53 -15.53 18.94
C GLN A 137 -11.25 -16.09 17.70
N TYR A 138 -12.53 -16.48 17.84
CA TYR A 138 -13.36 -16.90 16.72
C TYR A 138 -13.52 -15.80 15.66
N LEU A 139 -13.86 -14.57 16.08
CA LEU A 139 -14.01 -13.44 15.17
C LEU A 139 -12.67 -13.05 14.51
N GLN A 140 -11.56 -13.13 15.25
CA GLN A 140 -10.24 -12.92 14.64
C GLN A 140 -9.98 -13.89 13.49
N GLN A 141 -10.24 -15.19 13.69
CA GLN A 141 -10.00 -16.21 12.68
C GLN A 141 -10.89 -16.02 11.46
N VAL A 142 -12.19 -15.79 11.66
CA VAL A 142 -13.16 -15.60 10.58
C VAL A 142 -12.81 -14.37 9.74
N TYR A 143 -12.59 -13.20 10.37
CA TYR A 143 -12.25 -11.99 9.64
C TYR A 143 -10.87 -12.05 8.97
N THR A 144 -9.89 -12.68 9.62
CA THR A 144 -8.55 -12.90 9.03
C THR A 144 -8.64 -13.79 7.79
N ALA A 145 -9.40 -14.88 7.85
CA ALA A 145 -9.60 -15.78 6.71
C ALA A 145 -10.32 -15.05 5.57
N LEU A 146 -11.40 -14.33 5.88
CA LEU A 146 -12.16 -13.56 4.90
C LEU A 146 -11.30 -12.52 4.19
N VAL A 147 -10.59 -11.67 4.94
CA VAL A 147 -9.77 -10.61 4.33
C VAL A 147 -8.61 -11.21 3.53
N THR A 148 -7.99 -12.30 4.00
CA THR A 148 -6.90 -12.96 3.28
C THR A 148 -7.39 -13.60 1.98
N ALA A 149 -8.54 -14.29 2.01
CA ALA A 149 -9.14 -14.87 0.81
C ALA A 149 -9.52 -13.77 -0.21
N SER A 150 -10.13 -12.67 0.26
CA SER A 150 -10.48 -11.54 -0.60
C SER A 150 -9.26 -10.83 -1.20
N ALA A 151 -8.14 -10.74 -0.47
CA ALA A 151 -6.88 -10.20 -0.98
C ALA A 151 -6.30 -11.08 -2.09
N ILE A 152 -6.28 -12.41 -1.90
CA ILE A 152 -5.82 -13.36 -2.92
C ILE A 152 -6.68 -13.26 -4.18
N LEU A 153 -8.00 -13.23 -4.02
CA LEU A 153 -8.94 -13.07 -5.13
C LEU A 153 -8.71 -11.75 -5.87
N SER A 154 -8.52 -10.65 -5.14
CA SER A 154 -8.25 -9.33 -5.73
C SER A 154 -6.97 -9.33 -6.55
N LEU A 155 -5.89 -9.94 -6.06
CA LEU A 155 -4.65 -10.10 -6.82
C LEU A 155 -4.84 -10.96 -8.07
N ALA A 156 -5.65 -12.03 -7.99
CA ALA A 156 -5.97 -12.85 -9.15
C ALA A 156 -6.75 -12.07 -10.22
N CYS A 157 -7.76 -11.28 -9.81
CA CYS A 157 -8.53 -10.41 -10.71
C CYS A 157 -7.64 -9.35 -11.36
N LEU A 158 -6.79 -8.67 -10.59
CA LEU A 158 -5.87 -7.65 -11.08
C LEU A 158 -4.82 -8.22 -12.05
N ARG A 159 -4.39 -9.47 -11.83
CA ARG A 159 -3.48 -10.16 -12.76
C ARG A 159 -4.16 -10.50 -14.08
N GLY A 160 -5.44 -10.86 -14.06
CA GLY A 160 -6.25 -11.19 -15.24
C GLY A 160 -6.69 -9.97 -16.05
N SER A 161 -6.84 -8.80 -15.41
CA SER A 161 -7.29 -7.57 -16.07
C SER A 161 -6.29 -7.08 -17.13
N PRO A 162 -6.70 -6.91 -18.41
CA PRO A 162 -5.85 -6.29 -19.43
C PRO A 162 -5.51 -4.85 -19.06
N LEU A 163 -4.24 -4.43 -19.09
CA LEU A 163 -3.86 -3.06 -18.69
C LEU A 163 -4.08 -2.00 -19.79
N HIS A 164 -4.31 -2.41 -21.05
CA HIS A 164 -4.35 -1.49 -22.22
C HIS A 164 -5.74 -0.97 -22.57
N ARG A 165 -6.80 -1.59 -22.04
CA ARG A 165 -8.16 -1.20 -22.36
C ARG A 165 -8.62 -0.14 -21.36
N PRO A 166 -9.08 1.04 -21.81
CA PRO A 166 -9.69 2.00 -20.89
C PRO A 166 -10.92 1.40 -20.20
N GLU A 167 -11.64 0.49 -20.84
CA GLU A 167 -12.79 -0.20 -20.23
C GLU A 167 -12.41 -1.03 -19.00
N SER A 168 -11.26 -1.70 -19.00
CA SER A 168 -10.80 -2.51 -17.86
C SER A 168 -10.26 -1.68 -16.69
N GLN A 169 -10.19 -0.34 -16.82
CA GLN A 169 -9.87 0.52 -15.69
C GLN A 169 -10.95 0.43 -14.61
N TRP A 170 -12.19 0.28 -15.03
CA TRP A 170 -13.32 0.11 -14.13
C TRP A 170 -13.25 -1.22 -13.39
N ASP A 171 -12.79 -2.30 -14.04
CA ASP A 171 -12.58 -3.60 -13.39
C ASP A 171 -11.53 -3.51 -12.27
N ARG A 172 -10.43 -2.79 -12.53
CA ARG A 172 -9.38 -2.56 -11.52
C ARG A 172 -9.92 -1.75 -10.36
N ILE A 173 -10.61 -0.63 -10.65
CA ILE A 173 -11.20 0.24 -9.61
C ILE A 173 -12.22 -0.56 -8.80
N ALA A 174 -13.14 -1.27 -9.45
CA ALA A 174 -14.14 -2.11 -8.81
C ALA A 174 -13.51 -3.17 -7.90
N THR A 175 -12.43 -3.82 -8.35
CA THR A 175 -11.70 -4.81 -7.53
C THR A 175 -11.19 -4.18 -6.22
N HIS A 176 -10.58 -2.99 -6.28
CA HIS A 176 -10.10 -2.30 -5.07
C HIS A 176 -11.25 -1.82 -4.19
N ILE A 177 -12.35 -1.33 -4.76
CA ILE A 177 -13.54 -0.90 -4.01
C ILE A 177 -14.16 -2.08 -3.26
N VAL A 178 -14.38 -3.22 -3.95
CA VAL A 178 -14.97 -4.41 -3.35
C VAL A 178 -14.07 -4.96 -2.24
N PHE A 179 -12.77 -5.05 -2.49
CA PHE A 179 -11.81 -5.49 -1.48
C PHE A 179 -11.78 -4.54 -0.27
N GLY A 180 -11.72 -3.23 -0.51
CA GLY A 180 -11.78 -2.21 0.54
C GLY A 180 -13.07 -2.31 1.36
N GLY A 181 -14.21 -2.52 0.71
CA GLY A 181 -15.50 -2.73 1.38
C GLY A 181 -15.46 -3.94 2.31
N ILE A 182 -14.97 -5.10 1.83
CA ILE A 182 -14.81 -6.31 2.65
C ILE A 182 -13.87 -6.07 3.83
N ALA A 183 -12.75 -5.37 3.59
CA ALA A 183 -11.76 -5.03 4.60
C ALA A 183 -12.32 -4.11 5.72
N THR A 184 -13.39 -3.34 5.46
CA THR A 184 -14.04 -2.51 6.48
C THR A 184 -15.07 -3.23 7.36
N LEU A 185 -15.49 -4.46 7.00
CA LEU A 185 -16.48 -5.22 7.76
C LEU A 185 -16.12 -5.44 9.25
N PRO A 186 -14.86 -5.76 9.63
CA PRO A 186 -14.50 -5.89 11.03
C PRO A 186 -14.71 -4.58 11.81
N ALA A 187 -14.46 -3.43 11.19
CA ALA A 187 -14.67 -2.13 11.81
C ALA A 187 -16.16 -1.80 11.97
N ALA A 188 -16.98 -2.12 10.97
CA ALA A 188 -18.44 -1.97 11.03
C ALA A 188 -19.08 -2.88 12.09
N HIS A 189 -18.58 -4.12 12.23
CA HIS A 189 -18.98 -4.99 13.35
C HIS A 189 -18.56 -4.35 14.68
N CYS A 190 -17.32 -3.89 14.80
CA CYS A 190 -16.87 -3.28 16.05
C CYS A 190 -17.74 -2.08 16.47
N SER A 191 -18.09 -1.18 15.55
CA SER A 191 -18.89 0.02 15.85
C SER A 191 -20.34 -0.28 16.24
N THR A 192 -20.92 -1.36 15.73
CA THR A 192 -22.30 -1.76 16.06
C THR A 192 -22.42 -2.41 17.43
N PHE A 193 -21.39 -3.15 17.88
CA PHE A 193 -21.41 -3.89 19.14
C PHE A 193 -20.67 -3.21 20.31
N SER A 194 -20.12 -2.01 20.10
CA SER A 194 -19.48 -1.20 21.18
C SER A 194 -20.42 -0.21 21.86
N THR A 195 -21.74 -0.33 21.64
CA THR A 195 -22.78 0.53 22.23
C THR A 195 -23.52 -0.10 23.42
N HIS A 196 -23.02 -1.21 23.99
CA HIS A 196 -23.54 -1.84 25.20
C HIS A 196 -22.40 -2.30 26.10
#